data_AF-A0A9W9R730-F1
#
_entry.id   AF-A0A9W9R730-F1
#
_cell.length_a   1.000
_cell.length_b   1.000
_cell.length_c   1.000
_cell.angle_alpha   90.00
_cell.angle_beta   90.00
_cell.angle_gamma   90.00
#
_symmetry.space_group_name_H-M   'P 1'
#
loop_
_entity.id
_entity.type
_entity.pdbx_description
1 polymer ?
#
loop_
_entity_poly.entity_id
_entity_poly.type
_entity_poly.pdbx_seq_one_letter_code
_entity_poly.pdbx_strand_id
1 'polypeptide(L)'
;MVHALTGHCPSPFLQETLFPTVGGFIDGRYCEKVTLGNSTYSCCLPCPLAEWRYDTDLHSKIDVASWISVAILPLCIFLLVSYAVLPVKWTHRHYLSICFTIGICCMELAFIIPLGAKPEQCHNAITPNDMHSDLSCAFSGSFLLFGGWMVVIWSFIRTIAFHLQVCWEVVLGPKFMWLAFVCGFGIPAIGLTVMLVLTGVSFRFGEICHINVTNALYDYWIPIMIFAAAALFLQVSTMIYCTHIYVRSLFDKSASTTGSSGLPSYTASVRTVTARQAYRRVRRVLQLQWRGVALVSIIIANVIFFAVVFIELDNAVAPTADNVEQATPWLLCLATTGGDTEGCRQYAAAIGPNEATLLAVVILLSLVGFWNFILFARPSMFAGWMDLFGRGVRRRNEFVSADANNRFVDNKGFEMLTSTVKSPDAYMRSPSPEQMAQDRSGFTSSSPTFDRKVHLGQDARYTRPSMSFSGPRPPSSTQGTREWDPSSTFAPAYERERD
;
A
#
# COMPACT_ATOMS: atom_id res chain seq x y z
N MET A 1 -21.97 36.86 -32.23
CA MET A 1 -22.13 35.56 -32.94
C MET A 1 -23.03 34.57 -32.17
N VAL A 2 -23.18 34.69 -30.85
CA VAL A 2 -23.97 33.76 -29.99
C VAL A 2 -25.44 33.59 -30.42
N HIS A 3 -26.15 34.66 -30.80
CA HIS A 3 -27.57 34.58 -31.23
C HIS A 3 -27.85 33.68 -32.44
N ALA A 4 -26.84 33.29 -33.23
CA ALA A 4 -27.03 32.34 -34.33
C ALA A 4 -27.07 30.88 -33.86
N LEU A 5 -26.56 30.59 -32.65
CA LEU A 5 -26.40 29.23 -32.09
C LEU A 5 -27.47 28.89 -31.04
N THR A 6 -28.14 29.90 -30.48
CA THR A 6 -29.34 29.69 -29.64
C THR A 6 -30.50 29.13 -30.47
N GLY A 7 -30.59 29.49 -31.76
CA GLY A 7 -31.68 29.05 -32.64
C GLY A 7 -33.04 29.47 -32.07
N HIS A 8 -33.92 28.49 -31.85
CA HIS A 8 -35.21 28.68 -31.19
C HIS A 8 -35.17 28.54 -29.66
N CYS A 9 -34.03 28.15 -29.07
CA CYS A 9 -33.90 28.02 -27.62
C CYS A 9 -33.68 29.39 -26.95
N PRO A 10 -34.20 29.61 -25.72
CA PRO A 10 -33.93 30.83 -24.97
C PRO A 10 -32.46 30.89 -24.55
N SER A 11 -31.84 32.08 -24.55
CA SER A 11 -30.48 32.27 -24.02
C SER A 11 -30.44 31.88 -22.53
N PRO A 12 -29.40 31.17 -22.04
CA PRO A 12 -28.14 30.82 -22.71
C PRO A 12 -28.17 29.48 -23.47
N PHE A 13 -29.31 28.80 -23.57
CA PHE A 13 -29.42 27.47 -24.15
C PHE A 13 -29.21 27.48 -25.68
N LEU A 14 -28.57 26.42 -26.17
CA LEU A 14 -28.17 26.27 -27.57
C LEU A 14 -28.97 25.14 -28.23
N GLN A 15 -29.41 25.35 -29.48
CA GLN A 15 -30.25 24.37 -30.17
C GLN A 15 -29.40 23.23 -30.72
N GLU A 16 -29.67 22.00 -30.28
CA GLU A 16 -28.81 20.82 -30.56
C GLU A 16 -28.58 20.59 -32.07
N THR A 17 -29.63 20.78 -32.88
CA THR A 17 -29.59 20.52 -34.33
C THR A 17 -28.68 21.47 -35.12
N LEU A 18 -28.09 22.49 -34.47
CA LEU A 18 -27.11 23.39 -35.06
C LEU A 18 -25.66 22.88 -34.90
N PHE A 19 -25.47 21.76 -34.18
CA PHE A 19 -24.15 21.18 -33.89
C PHE A 19 -23.99 19.82 -34.60
N PRO A 20 -22.76 19.45 -35.01
CA PRO A 20 -22.51 18.18 -35.69
C PRO A 20 -22.82 16.99 -34.77
N THR A 21 -23.32 15.90 -35.35
CA THR A 21 -23.58 14.62 -34.65
C THR A 21 -22.36 13.68 -34.70
N VAL A 22 -21.16 14.24 -34.80
CA VAL A 22 -19.87 13.53 -34.86
C VAL A 22 -18.80 14.35 -34.14
N GLY A 23 -17.89 13.67 -33.43
CA GLY A 23 -16.82 14.29 -32.63
C GLY A 23 -17.23 14.61 -31.19
N GLY A 24 -16.31 14.36 -30.25
CA GLY A 24 -16.55 14.46 -28.81
C GLY A 24 -17.53 13.43 -28.26
N PHE A 25 -17.82 13.51 -26.96
CA PHE A 25 -18.76 12.62 -26.28
C PHE A 25 -20.19 13.17 -26.39
N ILE A 26 -20.93 12.71 -27.41
CA ILE A 26 -22.27 13.19 -27.76
C ILE A 26 -23.29 12.90 -26.65
N ASP A 27 -23.24 11.71 -26.04
CA ASP A 27 -24.13 11.36 -24.90
C ASP A 27 -23.82 12.17 -23.63
N GLY A 28 -22.72 12.93 -23.61
CA GLY A 28 -22.36 13.87 -22.55
C GLY A 28 -22.98 15.26 -22.71
N ARG A 29 -23.77 15.49 -23.76
CA ARG A 29 -24.49 16.76 -23.95
C ARG A 29 -25.65 16.87 -22.96
N TYR A 30 -25.71 17.99 -22.24
CA TYR A 30 -26.80 18.26 -21.31
C TYR A 30 -27.98 18.93 -22.03
N CYS A 31 -28.76 18.14 -22.78
CA CYS A 31 -29.89 18.59 -23.61
C CYS A 31 -31.23 18.02 -23.13
N GLU A 32 -32.30 18.81 -23.26
CA GLU A 32 -33.68 18.36 -23.04
C GLU A 32 -34.63 18.89 -24.12
N LYS A 33 -35.74 18.18 -24.38
CA LYS A 33 -36.73 18.52 -25.41
C LYS A 33 -37.77 19.47 -24.84
N VAL A 34 -37.72 20.74 -25.27
CA VAL A 34 -38.64 21.79 -24.85
C VAL A 34 -39.69 22.03 -25.93
N THR A 35 -40.96 22.09 -25.53
CA THR A 35 -42.08 22.52 -26.38
C THR A 35 -42.18 24.04 -26.39
N LEU A 36 -41.82 24.67 -27.52
CA LEU A 36 -41.95 26.11 -27.73
C LEU A 36 -43.02 26.38 -28.80
N GLY A 37 -44.21 26.75 -28.34
CA GLY A 37 -45.39 26.88 -29.20
C GLY A 37 -45.82 25.51 -29.76
N ASN A 38 -45.99 25.43 -31.08
CA ASN A 38 -46.43 24.21 -31.78
C ASN A 38 -45.27 23.28 -32.19
N SER A 39 -44.06 23.45 -31.65
CA SER A 39 -42.87 22.70 -32.09
C SER A 39 -41.97 22.32 -30.92
N THR A 40 -41.34 21.16 -31.03
CA THR A 40 -40.42 20.62 -30.02
C THR A 40 -38.98 20.81 -30.49
N TYR A 41 -38.16 21.46 -29.67
CA TYR A 41 -36.73 21.68 -29.95
C TYR A 41 -35.88 21.04 -28.86
N SER A 42 -34.75 20.45 -29.23
CA SER A 42 -33.74 19.99 -28.26
C SER A 42 -32.84 21.17 -27.90
N CYS A 43 -32.87 21.55 -26.62
CA CYS A 43 -32.14 22.71 -26.09
C CYS A 43 -31.11 22.24 -25.07
N CYS A 44 -29.86 22.65 -25.27
CA CYS A 44 -28.71 22.19 -24.52
C CYS A 44 -28.08 23.32 -23.71
N LEU A 45 -27.58 22.99 -22.51
CA LEU A 45 -26.73 23.90 -21.75
C LEU A 45 -25.31 23.96 -22.39
N PRO A 46 -24.64 25.12 -22.44
CA PRO A 46 -23.29 25.19 -22.97
C PRO A 46 -22.27 24.38 -22.15
N CYS A 47 -21.24 23.87 -22.84
CA CYS A 47 -20.08 23.23 -22.22
C CYS A 47 -19.08 24.31 -21.74
N PRO A 48 -18.44 24.15 -20.56
CA PRO A 48 -18.52 23.02 -19.63
C PRO A 48 -19.66 23.15 -18.60
N LEU A 49 -20.36 22.03 -18.33
CA LEU A 49 -21.50 21.95 -17.40
C LEU A 49 -21.17 22.43 -15.97
N ALA A 50 -19.93 22.27 -15.52
CA ALA A 50 -19.50 22.61 -14.16
C ALA A 50 -19.60 24.12 -13.87
N GLU A 51 -19.26 24.99 -14.83
CA GLU A 51 -19.25 26.45 -14.66
C GLU A 51 -20.66 27.05 -14.48
N TRP A 52 -21.69 26.39 -15.02
CA TRP A 52 -23.09 26.81 -14.87
C TRP A 52 -23.68 26.49 -13.48
N ARG A 53 -23.04 25.55 -12.76
CA ARG A 53 -23.53 24.97 -11.51
C ARG A 53 -22.70 25.40 -10.29
N TYR A 54 -21.38 25.41 -10.44
CA TYR A 54 -20.41 25.64 -9.37
C TYR A 54 -19.74 27.01 -9.52
N ASP A 55 -18.84 27.37 -8.61
CA ASP A 55 -18.17 28.67 -8.65
C ASP A 55 -17.20 28.77 -9.83
N THR A 56 -17.04 29.98 -10.36
CA THR A 56 -16.01 30.32 -11.35
C THR A 56 -14.61 29.98 -10.83
N ASP A 57 -14.41 30.05 -9.52
CA ASP A 57 -13.17 29.67 -8.84
C ASP A 57 -13.00 28.14 -8.66
N LEU A 58 -13.96 27.30 -9.06
CA LEU A 58 -13.84 25.83 -8.95
C LEU A 58 -12.61 25.30 -9.70
N HIS A 59 -12.29 25.87 -10.87
CA HIS A 59 -11.13 25.46 -11.66
C HIS A 59 -9.81 25.68 -10.89
N SER A 60 -9.65 26.85 -10.25
CA SER A 60 -8.46 27.14 -9.43
C SER A 60 -8.35 26.19 -8.23
N LYS A 61 -9.48 25.83 -7.61
CA LYS A 61 -9.55 24.89 -6.48
C LYS A 61 -9.19 23.46 -6.92
N ILE A 62 -9.55 23.05 -8.13
CA ILE A 62 -9.17 21.75 -8.72
C ILE A 62 -7.66 21.73 -9.03
N ASP A 63 -7.09 22.81 -9.59
CA ASP A 63 -5.66 22.92 -9.88
C ASP A 63 -4.78 22.68 -8.64
N VAL A 64 -5.24 23.10 -7.46
CA VAL A 64 -4.52 22.85 -6.18
C VAL A 64 -4.30 21.35 -5.96
N ALA A 65 -5.28 20.49 -6.27
CA ALA A 65 -5.12 19.04 -6.12
C ALA A 65 -4.15 18.45 -7.16
N SER A 66 -4.15 18.98 -8.38
CA SER A 66 -3.17 18.61 -9.40
C SER A 66 -1.73 18.98 -8.98
N TRP A 67 -1.54 20.16 -8.37
CA TRP A 67 -0.26 20.57 -7.79
C TRP A 67 0.15 19.74 -6.56
N ILE A 68 -0.82 19.30 -5.74
CA ILE A 68 -0.57 18.34 -4.65
C ILE A 68 -0.02 17.02 -5.22
N SER A 69 -0.62 16.49 -6.29
CA SER A 69 -0.11 15.30 -6.99
C SER A 69 1.29 15.49 -7.59
N VAL A 70 1.60 16.66 -8.16
CA VAL A 70 2.98 17.00 -8.61
C VAL A 70 3.99 16.92 -7.46
N ALA A 71 3.62 17.37 -6.26
CA ALA A 71 4.51 17.31 -5.09
C ALA A 71 4.64 15.89 -4.50
N ILE A 72 3.60 15.06 -4.63
CA ILE A 72 3.53 13.71 -4.05
C ILE A 72 4.15 12.64 -4.96
N LEU A 73 4.04 12.75 -6.29
CA LEU A 73 4.58 11.76 -7.21
C LEU A 73 6.10 11.51 -6.99
N PRO A 74 6.97 12.53 -6.80
CA PRO A 74 8.38 12.33 -6.46
C PRO A 74 8.61 11.52 -5.17
N LEU A 75 7.72 11.63 -4.18
CA LEU A 75 7.79 10.86 -2.93
C LEU A 75 7.45 9.38 -3.18
N CYS A 76 6.46 9.10 -4.04
CA CYS A 76 6.13 7.75 -4.46
C CYS A 76 7.23 7.13 -5.35
N ILE A 77 7.81 7.91 -6.26
CA ILE A 77 8.98 7.51 -7.06
C ILE A 77 10.17 7.21 -6.14
N PHE A 78 10.44 8.03 -5.13
CA PHE A 78 11.50 7.76 -4.15
C PHE A 78 11.31 6.41 -3.45
N LEU A 79 10.08 6.00 -3.10
CA LEU A 79 9.83 4.67 -2.57
C LEU A 79 10.16 3.57 -3.58
N LEU A 80 9.71 3.70 -4.83
CA LEU A 80 9.98 2.70 -5.89
C LEU A 80 11.48 2.58 -6.19
N VAL A 81 12.19 3.70 -6.35
CA VAL A 81 13.65 3.73 -6.54
C VAL A 81 14.36 3.15 -5.32
N SER A 82 13.92 3.47 -4.10
CA SER A 82 14.45 2.85 -2.89
C SER A 82 14.27 1.33 -2.89
N TYR A 83 13.11 0.83 -3.33
CA TYR A 83 12.86 -0.62 -3.44
C TYR A 83 13.69 -1.30 -4.51
N ALA A 84 14.03 -0.60 -5.60
CA ALA A 84 14.92 -1.12 -6.64
C ALA A 84 16.39 -1.15 -6.18
N VAL A 85 16.90 -0.01 -5.70
CA VAL A 85 18.33 0.23 -5.44
C VAL A 85 18.79 -0.28 -4.08
N LEU A 86 18.03 -0.04 -3.01
CA LEU A 86 18.50 -0.37 -1.66
C LEU A 86 18.27 -1.86 -1.31
N PRO A 87 19.25 -2.52 -0.66
CA PRO A 87 19.12 -3.91 -0.25
C PRO A 87 18.01 -4.12 0.78
N VAL A 88 17.46 -5.34 0.82
CA VAL A 88 16.28 -5.72 1.63
C VAL A 88 16.45 -5.37 3.13
N LYS A 89 17.68 -5.38 3.66
CA LYS A 89 18.00 -4.96 5.04
C LYS A 89 17.55 -3.54 5.41
N TRP A 90 17.48 -2.62 4.44
CA TRP A 90 17.08 -1.23 4.66
C TRP A 90 15.59 -0.99 4.35
N THR A 91 15.07 -1.68 3.33
CA THR A 91 13.72 -1.44 2.78
C THR A 91 12.65 -2.35 3.36
N HIS A 92 13.00 -3.59 3.73
CA HIS A 92 12.05 -4.69 3.92
C HIS A 92 11.03 -4.80 2.77
N ARG A 93 11.49 -4.59 1.53
CA ARG A 93 10.64 -4.54 0.34
C ARG A 93 9.78 -5.80 0.19
N HIS A 94 8.51 -5.61 -0.15
CA HIS A 94 7.54 -6.68 -0.39
C HIS A 94 6.74 -6.36 -1.66
N TYR A 95 6.48 -7.33 -2.52
CA TYR A 95 5.82 -7.11 -3.81
C TYR A 95 4.45 -6.43 -3.66
N LEU A 96 3.64 -6.83 -2.66
CA LEU A 96 2.37 -6.17 -2.32
C LEU A 96 2.49 -4.66 -2.02
N SER A 97 3.66 -4.13 -1.63
CA SER A 97 3.87 -2.68 -1.48
C SER A 97 4.33 -2.04 -2.78
N ILE A 98 5.20 -2.71 -3.54
CA ILE A 98 5.70 -2.20 -4.82
C ILE A 98 4.53 -2.01 -5.81
N CYS A 99 3.71 -3.05 -6.04
CA CYS A 99 2.58 -2.98 -6.97
C CYS A 99 1.50 -1.98 -6.53
N PHE A 100 1.31 -1.81 -5.22
CA PHE A 100 0.41 -0.82 -4.66
C PHE A 100 0.88 0.61 -4.95
N THR A 101 2.16 0.90 -4.68
CA THR A 101 2.75 2.21 -5.00
C THR A 101 2.79 2.47 -6.51
N ILE A 102 2.93 1.44 -7.36
CA ILE A 102 2.78 1.58 -8.82
C ILE A 102 1.36 2.02 -9.20
N GLY A 103 0.32 1.37 -8.64
CA GLY A 103 -1.08 1.76 -8.86
C GLY A 103 -1.37 3.21 -8.45
N ILE A 104 -0.81 3.63 -7.31
CA ILE A 104 -0.86 5.03 -6.87
C ILE A 104 -0.15 5.96 -7.86
N CYS A 105 1.05 5.62 -8.33
CA CYS A 105 1.75 6.45 -9.32
C CYS A 105 0.92 6.65 -10.60
N CYS A 106 0.14 5.65 -11.03
CA CYS A 106 -0.83 5.83 -12.11
C CYS A 106 -1.92 6.86 -11.74
N MET A 107 -2.50 6.79 -10.55
CA MET A 107 -3.49 7.79 -10.10
C MET A 107 -2.90 9.21 -10.04
N GLU A 108 -1.69 9.39 -9.51
CA GLU A 108 -1.04 10.72 -9.46
C GLU A 108 -0.77 11.26 -10.89
N LEU A 109 -0.36 10.40 -11.83
CA LEU A 109 -0.14 10.79 -13.23
C LEU A 109 -1.42 11.30 -13.91
N ALA A 110 -2.60 10.80 -13.53
CA ALA A 110 -3.87 11.26 -14.08
C ALA A 110 -4.17 12.73 -13.80
N PHE A 111 -3.71 13.26 -12.67
CA PHE A 111 -3.83 14.68 -12.32
C PHE A 111 -2.72 15.55 -12.95
N ILE A 112 -1.54 14.97 -13.16
CA ILE A 112 -0.37 15.69 -13.68
C ILE A 112 -0.45 15.88 -15.20
N ILE A 113 -1.06 14.94 -15.93
CA ILE A 113 -1.20 15.00 -17.40
C ILE A 113 -2.02 16.24 -17.84
N PRO A 114 -3.24 16.50 -17.32
CA PRO A 114 -4.01 17.69 -17.68
C PRO A 114 -3.27 18.99 -17.38
N LEU A 115 -2.65 19.11 -16.19
CA LEU A 115 -1.91 20.31 -15.78
C LEU A 115 -0.77 20.68 -16.77
N GLY A 116 -0.14 19.68 -17.39
CA GLY A 116 0.89 19.86 -18.41
C GLY A 116 0.36 20.08 -19.82
N ALA A 117 -0.76 19.45 -20.17
CA ALA A 117 -1.34 19.48 -21.52
C ALA A 117 -2.30 20.67 -21.74
N LYS A 118 -2.99 21.14 -20.69
CA LYS A 118 -4.05 22.15 -20.69
C LYS A 118 -5.10 21.89 -21.78
N PRO A 119 -5.80 20.74 -21.72
CA PRO A 119 -6.70 20.31 -22.78
C PRO A 119 -7.94 21.21 -22.85
N GLU A 120 -8.41 21.48 -24.08
CA GLU A 120 -9.73 22.07 -24.26
C GLU A 120 -10.80 21.04 -23.84
N GLN A 121 -11.61 21.38 -22.83
CA GLN A 121 -12.60 20.45 -22.26
C GLN A 121 -13.77 20.17 -23.21
N CYS A 122 -14.03 21.08 -24.16
CA CYS A 122 -15.20 21.08 -25.03
C CYS A 122 -14.79 20.95 -26.50
N HIS A 123 -15.36 19.97 -27.19
CA HIS A 123 -15.20 19.78 -28.64
C HIS A 123 -15.89 20.88 -29.45
N ASN A 124 -17.04 21.33 -28.94
CA ASN A 124 -17.81 22.47 -29.43
C ASN A 124 -18.66 23.02 -28.28
N ALA A 125 -19.44 24.07 -28.54
CA ALA A 125 -20.18 24.79 -27.49
C ALA A 125 -21.17 23.96 -26.65
N ILE A 126 -21.54 22.73 -27.06
CA ILE A 126 -22.42 21.82 -26.27
C ILE A 126 -21.80 20.45 -25.99
N THR A 127 -20.73 20.05 -26.68
CA THR A 127 -20.21 18.67 -26.64
C THR A 127 -18.85 18.63 -25.93
N PRO A 128 -18.67 17.86 -24.84
CA PRO A 128 -17.36 17.68 -24.21
C PRO A 128 -16.41 16.85 -25.10
N ASN A 129 -15.10 17.08 -24.97
CA ASN A 129 -14.08 16.21 -25.56
C ASN A 129 -13.99 14.87 -24.80
N ASP A 130 -13.59 13.83 -25.53
CA ASP A 130 -13.57 12.42 -25.14
C ASP A 130 -12.22 11.77 -25.48
N MET A 131 -12.03 10.49 -25.13
CA MET A 131 -10.77 9.79 -25.43
C MET A 131 -10.41 9.73 -26.93
N HIS A 132 -11.38 9.88 -27.84
CA HIS A 132 -11.17 9.79 -29.28
C HIS A 132 -10.86 11.15 -29.91
N SER A 133 -11.27 12.25 -29.26
CA SER A 133 -11.01 13.63 -29.69
C SER A 133 -9.83 14.28 -28.96
N ASP A 134 -9.52 13.90 -27.72
CA ASP A 134 -8.32 14.36 -27.00
C ASP A 134 -7.53 13.20 -26.33
N LEU A 135 -6.24 13.15 -26.65
CA LEU A 135 -5.31 12.15 -26.10
C LEU A 135 -4.99 12.42 -24.62
N SER A 136 -5.05 13.67 -24.16
CA SER A 136 -4.81 14.02 -22.75
C SER A 136 -5.89 13.41 -21.86
N CYS A 137 -7.16 13.45 -22.31
CA CYS A 137 -8.28 12.76 -21.72
C CYS A 137 -8.06 11.24 -21.74
N ALA A 138 -7.72 10.67 -22.91
CA ALA A 138 -7.49 9.24 -23.06
C ALA A 138 -6.46 8.70 -22.05
N PHE A 139 -5.30 9.35 -21.93
CA PHE A 139 -4.25 8.92 -20.99
C PHE A 139 -4.61 9.23 -19.53
N SER A 140 -5.07 10.44 -19.21
CA SER A 140 -5.41 10.80 -17.82
C SER A 140 -6.53 9.93 -17.24
N GLY A 141 -7.64 9.77 -17.98
CA GLY A 141 -8.74 8.90 -17.60
C GLY A 141 -8.31 7.44 -17.49
N SER A 142 -7.51 6.93 -18.43
CA SER A 142 -6.99 5.55 -18.36
C SER A 142 -6.11 5.32 -17.13
N PHE A 143 -5.20 6.24 -16.84
CA PHE A 143 -4.32 6.15 -15.66
C PHE A 143 -5.11 6.26 -14.35
N LEU A 144 -6.16 7.08 -14.31
CA LEU A 144 -7.03 7.22 -13.14
C LEU A 144 -7.78 5.92 -12.84
N LEU A 145 -8.48 5.38 -13.84
CA LEU A 145 -9.29 4.17 -13.69
C LEU A 145 -8.41 2.95 -13.43
N PHE A 146 -7.31 2.78 -14.18
CA PHE A 146 -6.36 1.68 -13.96
C PHE A 146 -5.69 1.77 -12.59
N GLY A 147 -5.29 2.97 -12.18
CA GLY A 147 -4.72 3.23 -10.86
C GLY A 147 -5.69 2.90 -9.73
N GLY A 148 -6.96 3.33 -9.86
CA GLY A 148 -8.04 2.99 -8.93
C GLY A 148 -8.25 1.48 -8.78
N TRP A 149 -8.38 0.77 -9.90
CA TRP A 149 -8.46 -0.70 -9.90
C TRP A 149 -7.26 -1.37 -9.25
N MET A 150 -6.04 -0.94 -9.61
CA MET A 150 -4.81 -1.45 -9.02
C MET A 150 -4.83 -1.28 -7.50
N VAL A 151 -5.14 -0.07 -7.00
CA VAL A 151 -5.18 0.22 -5.56
C VAL A 151 -6.25 -0.60 -4.83
N VAL A 152 -7.43 -0.81 -5.42
CA VAL A 152 -8.51 -1.64 -4.85
C VAL A 152 -8.15 -3.13 -4.84
N ILE A 153 -7.68 -3.68 -5.96
CA ILE A 153 -7.35 -5.12 -6.07
C ILE A 153 -6.12 -5.47 -5.22
N TRP A 154 -5.07 -4.64 -5.21
CA TRP A 154 -3.92 -4.85 -4.33
C TRP A 154 -4.27 -4.63 -2.85
N SER A 155 -5.27 -3.80 -2.52
CA SER A 155 -5.85 -3.75 -1.17
C SER A 155 -6.50 -5.07 -0.79
N PHE A 156 -7.39 -5.60 -1.64
CA PHE A 156 -8.09 -6.87 -1.41
C PHE A 156 -7.12 -8.06 -1.27
N ILE A 157 -6.15 -8.19 -2.17
CA ILE A 157 -5.10 -9.22 -2.11
C ILE A 157 -4.28 -9.09 -0.82
N ARG A 158 -3.95 -7.87 -0.38
CA ARG A 158 -3.24 -7.63 0.88
C ARG A 158 -4.09 -8.02 2.09
N THR A 159 -5.39 -7.75 2.09
CA THR A 159 -6.29 -8.18 3.16
C THR A 159 -6.42 -9.71 3.20
N ILE A 160 -6.56 -10.39 2.05
CA ILE A 160 -6.54 -11.86 1.98
C ILE A 160 -5.23 -12.39 2.56
N ALA A 161 -4.08 -11.86 2.13
CA ALA A 161 -2.76 -12.25 2.60
C ALA A 161 -2.65 -12.13 4.14
N PHE A 162 -3.17 -11.04 4.70
CA PHE A 162 -3.17 -10.78 6.14
C PHE A 162 -4.15 -11.71 6.90
N HIS A 163 -5.37 -11.90 6.38
CA HIS A 163 -6.37 -12.81 6.97
C HIS A 163 -5.87 -14.26 7.00
N LEU A 164 -5.25 -14.74 5.91
CA LEU A 164 -4.68 -16.08 5.83
C LEU A 164 -3.49 -16.28 6.80
N GLN A 165 -2.63 -15.27 6.96
CA GLN A 165 -1.51 -15.33 7.91
C GLN A 165 -1.94 -15.31 9.38
N VAL A 166 -3.02 -14.59 9.71
CA VAL A 166 -3.47 -14.36 11.09
C VAL A 166 -4.53 -15.37 11.53
N CYS A 167 -5.62 -15.52 10.78
CA CYS A 167 -6.76 -16.35 11.16
C CYS A 167 -6.58 -17.83 10.79
N TRP A 168 -5.92 -18.11 9.66
CA TRP A 168 -5.67 -19.47 9.15
C TRP A 168 -4.22 -19.93 9.35
N GLU A 169 -3.36 -19.08 9.91
CA GLU A 169 -1.96 -19.37 10.23
C GLU A 169 -1.08 -19.81 9.03
N VAL A 170 -1.50 -19.55 7.79
CA VAL A 170 -0.84 -20.00 6.54
C VAL A 170 0.39 -19.15 6.22
N VAL A 171 1.50 -19.81 5.88
CA VAL A 171 2.71 -19.16 5.34
C VAL A 171 2.53 -18.97 3.82
N LEU A 172 2.70 -17.74 3.32
CA LEU A 172 2.51 -17.41 1.91
C LEU A 172 3.74 -17.83 1.08
N GLY A 173 3.62 -18.94 0.35
CA GLY A 173 4.66 -19.44 -0.56
C GLY A 173 4.59 -18.85 -1.98
N PRO A 174 5.49 -19.28 -2.89
CA PRO A 174 5.61 -18.73 -4.25
C PRO A 174 4.34 -18.84 -5.09
N LYS A 175 3.51 -19.86 -4.86
CA LYS A 175 2.23 -20.05 -5.56
C LYS A 175 1.26 -18.88 -5.31
N PHE A 176 1.19 -18.38 -4.07
CA PHE A 176 0.37 -17.23 -3.72
C PHE A 176 0.91 -15.95 -4.38
N MET A 177 2.23 -15.78 -4.42
CA MET A 177 2.86 -14.62 -5.08
C MET A 177 2.52 -14.54 -6.57
N TRP A 178 2.63 -15.65 -7.32
CA TRP A 178 2.27 -15.67 -8.74
C TRP A 178 0.78 -15.47 -8.98
N LEU A 179 -0.10 -16.10 -8.17
CA LEU A 179 -1.53 -15.86 -8.22
C LEU A 179 -1.87 -14.38 -7.94
N ALA A 180 -1.22 -13.77 -6.95
CA ALA A 180 -1.38 -12.37 -6.62
C ALA A 180 -0.94 -11.44 -7.76
N PHE A 181 0.13 -11.76 -8.51
CA PHE A 181 0.50 -10.99 -9.71
C PHE A 181 -0.53 -11.15 -10.84
N VAL A 182 -0.95 -12.38 -11.14
CA VAL A 182 -1.92 -12.65 -12.23
C VAL A 182 -3.25 -11.96 -11.95
N CYS A 183 -3.82 -12.09 -10.74
CA CYS A 183 -5.04 -11.39 -10.37
C CYS A 183 -4.82 -9.88 -10.22
N GLY A 184 -3.72 -9.47 -9.59
CA GLY A 184 -3.43 -8.08 -9.23
C GLY A 184 -3.10 -7.15 -10.40
N PHE A 185 -2.66 -7.70 -11.54
CA PHE A 185 -2.52 -6.94 -12.79
C PHE A 185 -3.60 -7.32 -13.81
N GLY A 186 -4.02 -8.58 -13.87
CA GLY A 186 -5.00 -9.07 -14.84
C GLY A 186 -6.40 -8.49 -14.63
N ILE A 187 -6.87 -8.42 -13.38
CA ILE A 187 -8.21 -7.84 -13.10
C ILE A 187 -8.25 -6.34 -13.45
N PRO A 188 -7.29 -5.50 -13.02
CA PRO A 188 -7.23 -4.10 -13.47
C PRO A 188 -7.11 -3.91 -14.98
N ALA A 189 -6.33 -4.75 -15.68
CA ALA A 189 -6.18 -4.66 -17.13
C ALA A 189 -7.47 -5.01 -17.88
N ILE A 190 -8.17 -6.07 -17.45
CA ILE A 190 -9.49 -6.43 -18.00
C ILE A 190 -10.51 -5.35 -17.70
N GLY A 191 -10.58 -4.87 -16.44
CA GLY A 191 -11.49 -3.81 -16.02
C GLY A 191 -11.32 -2.52 -16.84
N LEU A 192 -10.07 -2.06 -17.00
CA LEU A 192 -9.75 -0.91 -17.86
C LEU A 192 -10.19 -1.14 -19.31
N THR A 193 -9.93 -2.34 -19.87
CA THR A 193 -10.30 -2.65 -21.26
C THR A 193 -11.81 -2.61 -21.45
N VAL A 194 -12.58 -3.18 -20.52
CA VAL A 194 -14.05 -3.14 -20.55
C VAL A 194 -14.56 -1.69 -20.46
N MET A 195 -14.01 -0.89 -19.55
CA MET A 195 -14.41 0.53 -19.38
C MET A 195 -14.16 1.36 -20.61
N LEU A 196 -12.97 1.26 -21.20
CA LEU A 196 -12.63 2.08 -22.36
C LEU A 196 -13.42 1.67 -23.62
N VAL A 197 -13.85 0.40 -23.72
CA VAL A 197 -14.60 -0.11 -24.88
C VAL A 197 -16.12 0.06 -24.73
N LEU A 198 -16.69 -0.10 -23.53
CA LEU A 198 -18.15 -0.05 -23.32
C LEU A 198 -18.67 1.30 -22.80
N THR A 199 -17.87 2.00 -21.99
CA THR A 199 -18.30 3.25 -21.34
C THR A 199 -17.63 4.47 -21.96
N GLY A 200 -16.30 4.42 -22.09
CA GLY A 200 -15.44 5.52 -22.45
C GLY A 200 -15.12 6.49 -21.31
N VAL A 201 -14.26 7.48 -21.61
CA VAL A 201 -13.89 8.59 -20.71
C VAL A 201 -14.03 9.93 -21.42
N SER A 202 -14.45 10.96 -20.69
CA SER A 202 -14.61 12.34 -21.15
C SER A 202 -14.27 13.35 -20.05
N PHE A 203 -14.09 14.62 -20.43
CA PHE A 203 -14.00 15.69 -19.44
C PHE A 203 -15.34 15.90 -18.75
N ARG A 204 -15.33 15.93 -17.42
CA ARG A 204 -16.53 16.16 -16.57
C ARG A 204 -16.27 17.11 -15.39
N PHE A 205 -15.03 17.20 -14.91
CA PHE A 205 -14.66 17.97 -13.71
C PHE A 205 -13.48 18.88 -14.01
N GLY A 206 -13.76 19.98 -14.70
CA GLY A 206 -12.72 20.82 -15.28
C GLY A 206 -11.82 20.02 -16.22
N GLU A 207 -10.51 20.17 -16.05
CA GLU A 207 -9.49 19.49 -16.87
C GLU A 207 -9.34 17.98 -16.54
N ILE A 208 -10.08 17.42 -15.59
CA ILE A 208 -9.98 15.99 -15.23
C ILE A 208 -10.94 15.15 -16.07
N CYS A 209 -10.35 14.21 -16.83
CA CYS A 209 -11.06 13.19 -17.58
C CYS A 209 -11.46 12.01 -16.67
N HIS A 210 -12.72 11.58 -16.76
CA HIS A 210 -13.29 10.52 -15.92
C HIS A 210 -14.20 9.61 -16.74
N ILE A 211 -14.61 8.47 -16.17
CA ILE A 211 -15.55 7.54 -16.83
C ILE A 211 -16.92 8.22 -17.10
N ASN A 212 -17.45 7.96 -18.29
CA ASN A 212 -18.73 8.48 -18.78
C ASN A 212 -19.92 7.92 -17.97
N VAL A 213 -21.04 8.65 -17.86
CA VAL A 213 -22.21 8.20 -17.08
C VAL A 213 -22.77 6.87 -17.59
N THR A 214 -22.86 6.73 -18.92
CA THR A 214 -23.50 5.60 -19.61
C THR A 214 -22.83 4.28 -19.24
N ASN A 215 -23.49 3.47 -18.40
CA ASN A 215 -22.99 2.19 -17.85
C ASN A 215 -21.87 2.26 -16.78
N ALA A 216 -21.32 3.42 -16.40
CA ALA A 216 -20.25 3.51 -15.38
C ALA A 216 -20.59 2.82 -14.05
N LEU A 217 -21.87 2.85 -13.64
CA LEU A 217 -22.35 2.18 -12.44
C LEU A 217 -22.11 0.66 -12.50
N TYR A 218 -22.36 0.04 -13.65
CA TYR A 218 -22.19 -1.40 -13.87
C TYR A 218 -20.75 -1.78 -14.19
N ASP A 219 -20.08 -1.01 -15.03
CA ASP A 219 -18.74 -1.34 -15.50
C ASP A 219 -17.68 -1.04 -14.43
N TYR A 220 -17.78 0.08 -13.69
CA TYR A 220 -16.76 0.56 -12.74
C TYR A 220 -17.17 0.52 -11.28
N TRP A 221 -18.26 1.19 -10.90
CA TRP A 221 -18.56 1.40 -9.49
C TRP A 221 -19.00 0.13 -8.75
N ILE A 222 -19.90 -0.68 -9.33
CA ILE A 222 -20.33 -1.95 -8.72
C ILE A 222 -19.13 -2.91 -8.54
N PRO A 223 -18.30 -3.22 -9.56
CA PRO A 223 -17.18 -4.15 -9.38
C PRO A 223 -16.17 -3.69 -8.33
N ILE A 224 -15.80 -2.39 -8.31
CA ILE A 224 -14.89 -1.84 -7.31
C ILE A 224 -15.50 -1.92 -5.91
N MET A 225 -16.78 -1.59 -5.75
CA MET A 225 -17.48 -1.68 -4.46
C MET A 225 -17.58 -3.11 -3.94
N ILE A 226 -17.74 -4.12 -4.81
CA ILE A 226 -17.72 -5.54 -4.43
C ILE A 226 -16.35 -5.91 -3.83
N PHE A 227 -15.24 -5.56 -4.50
CA PHE A 227 -13.90 -5.84 -3.97
C PHE A 227 -13.58 -5.05 -2.69
N ALA A 228 -14.01 -3.78 -2.61
CA ALA A 228 -13.84 -2.95 -1.42
C ALA A 228 -14.64 -3.49 -0.22
N ALA A 229 -15.89 -3.92 -0.42
CA ALA A 229 -16.73 -4.52 0.61
C ALA A 229 -16.19 -5.88 1.08
N ALA A 230 -15.73 -6.73 0.15
CA ALA A 230 -15.09 -8.00 0.48
C ALA A 230 -13.78 -7.80 1.27
N ALA A 231 -12.97 -6.79 0.89
CA ALA A 231 -11.79 -6.38 1.64
C ALA A 231 -12.17 -5.86 3.04
N LEU A 232 -13.20 -5.02 3.16
CA LEU A 232 -13.67 -4.50 4.44
C LEU A 232 -14.12 -5.62 5.38
N PHE A 233 -14.91 -6.57 4.88
CA PHE A 233 -15.39 -7.73 5.64
C PHE A 233 -14.24 -8.59 6.18
N LEU A 234 -13.27 -8.95 5.33
CA LEU A 234 -12.09 -9.71 5.74
C LEU A 234 -11.23 -8.92 6.75
N GLN A 235 -11.09 -7.60 6.56
CA GLN A 235 -10.31 -6.74 7.44
C GLN A 235 -10.96 -6.66 8.83
N VAL A 236 -12.28 -6.40 8.90
CA VAL A 236 -13.06 -6.36 10.15
C VAL A 236 -13.05 -7.71 10.86
N SER A 237 -13.29 -8.81 10.14
CA SER A 237 -13.22 -10.18 10.68
C SER A 237 -11.86 -10.48 11.32
N THR A 238 -10.76 -10.08 10.65
CA THR A 238 -9.41 -10.24 11.19
C THR A 238 -9.16 -9.37 12.43
N MET A 239 -9.69 -8.15 12.49
CA MET A 239 -9.58 -7.29 13.68
C MET A 239 -10.38 -7.84 14.87
N ILE A 240 -11.58 -8.39 14.64
CA ILE A 240 -12.37 -9.07 15.67
C ILE A 240 -11.61 -10.28 16.22
N TYR A 241 -11.02 -11.11 15.36
CA TYR A 241 -10.21 -12.27 15.75
C TYR A 241 -8.97 -11.86 16.57
N CYS A 242 -8.22 -10.85 16.11
CA CYS A 242 -7.09 -10.28 16.86
C CYS A 242 -7.51 -9.78 18.25
N THR A 243 -8.66 -9.12 18.34
CA THR A 243 -9.20 -8.56 19.60
C THR A 243 -9.61 -9.68 20.55
N HIS A 244 -10.31 -10.70 20.05
CA HIS A 244 -10.70 -11.88 20.83
C HIS A 244 -9.49 -12.63 21.40
N ILE A 245 -8.45 -12.89 20.60
CA ILE A 245 -7.19 -13.50 21.08
C ILE A 245 -6.49 -12.61 22.11
N TYR A 246 -6.44 -11.29 21.87
CA TYR A 246 -5.83 -10.36 22.82
C TYR A 246 -6.53 -10.42 24.18
N VAL A 247 -7.86 -10.29 24.21
CA VAL A 247 -8.69 -10.37 25.42
C VAL A 247 -8.49 -11.71 26.14
N ARG A 248 -8.53 -12.84 25.42
CA ARG A 248 -8.27 -14.17 26.00
C ARG A 248 -6.86 -14.28 26.58
N SER A 249 -5.86 -13.69 25.93
CA SER A 249 -4.47 -13.67 26.43
C SER A 249 -4.26 -12.81 27.69
N LEU A 250 -5.17 -11.88 27.98
CA LEU A 250 -5.20 -11.12 29.24
C LEU A 250 -5.83 -11.96 30.36
N PHE A 251 -6.97 -12.61 30.11
CA PHE A 251 -7.60 -13.50 31.10
C PHE A 251 -6.72 -14.72 31.45
N ASP A 252 -5.97 -15.25 30.48
CA ASP A 252 -4.94 -16.25 30.75
C ASP A 252 -3.92 -15.77 31.79
N LYS A 253 -3.59 -14.46 31.88
CA LYS A 253 -2.62 -13.95 32.87
C LYS A 253 -3.18 -14.01 34.29
N SER A 254 -4.40 -13.52 34.50
CA SER A 254 -5.04 -13.48 35.82
C SER A 254 -5.30 -14.88 36.39
N ALA A 255 -5.58 -15.87 35.54
CA ALA A 255 -5.74 -17.26 35.95
C ALA A 255 -4.44 -17.94 36.44
N SER A 256 -3.26 -17.39 36.13
CA SER A 256 -1.95 -18.00 36.49
C SER A 256 -1.28 -17.40 37.73
N THR A 257 -1.95 -16.47 38.42
CA THR A 257 -1.43 -15.81 39.63
C THR A 257 -1.99 -16.37 40.93
N THR A 258 -2.94 -17.31 40.88
CA THR A 258 -3.39 -18.10 42.03
C THR A 258 -2.54 -19.36 42.14
N GLY A 259 -1.78 -19.46 43.23
CA GLY A 259 -0.65 -20.39 43.32
C GLY A 259 -1.03 -21.87 43.44
N SER A 260 -0.20 -22.73 42.84
CA SER A 260 0.09 -24.05 43.38
C SER A 260 1.51 -24.47 43.00
N SER A 261 2.32 -24.78 44.01
CA SER A 261 3.61 -25.46 43.87
C SER A 261 3.38 -26.96 43.63
N GLY A 262 2.82 -27.29 42.46
CA GLY A 262 2.64 -28.66 41.96
C GLY A 262 3.55 -28.92 40.76
N LEU A 263 4.17 -30.11 40.72
CA LEU A 263 5.06 -30.48 39.61
C LEU A 263 4.29 -30.51 38.27
N PRO A 264 4.95 -30.17 37.14
CA PRO A 264 4.32 -30.25 35.82
C PRO A 264 4.10 -31.71 35.42
N SER A 265 2.87 -32.19 35.55
CA SER A 265 2.43 -33.47 34.99
C SER A 265 2.45 -33.39 33.46
N TYR A 266 3.39 -34.10 32.84
CA TYR A 266 3.47 -34.27 31.39
C TYR A 266 2.32 -35.16 30.89
N THR A 267 1.14 -34.58 30.66
CA THR A 267 0.06 -35.23 29.92
C THR A 267 0.22 -34.96 28.43
N ALA A 268 0.66 -36.00 27.70
CA ALA A 268 0.77 -35.95 26.25
C ALA A 268 -0.62 -36.11 25.60
N SER A 269 -1.33 -35.00 25.39
CA SER A 269 -2.50 -34.96 24.50
C SER A 269 -2.63 -33.60 23.80
N VAL A 270 -3.08 -33.65 22.55
CA VAL A 270 -3.45 -32.56 21.61
C VAL A 270 -2.83 -31.19 21.92
N ARG A 271 -1.88 -30.76 21.06
CA ARG A 271 -1.11 -29.50 21.14
C ARG A 271 -1.98 -28.23 21.03
N THR A 272 -2.80 -27.99 22.05
CA THR A 272 -3.59 -26.77 22.22
C THR A 272 -2.63 -25.61 22.45
N VAL A 273 -2.40 -24.84 21.39
CA VAL A 273 -1.53 -23.66 21.44
C VAL A 273 -2.12 -22.70 22.45
N THR A 274 -1.46 -22.54 23.61
CA THR A 274 -1.90 -21.61 24.66
C THR A 274 -2.17 -20.23 24.06
N ALA A 275 -3.23 -19.54 24.48
CA ALA A 275 -3.63 -18.26 23.85
C ALA A 275 -2.50 -17.21 23.91
N ARG A 276 -1.59 -17.34 24.88
CA ARG A 276 -0.32 -16.62 24.99
C ARG A 276 0.66 -16.83 23.82
N GLN A 277 0.82 -18.07 23.34
CA GLN A 277 1.68 -18.39 22.20
C GLN A 277 1.07 -17.83 20.90
N ALA A 278 -0.24 -18.01 20.71
CA ALA A 278 -0.99 -17.41 19.60
C ALA A 278 -0.86 -15.87 19.61
N TYR A 279 -1.12 -15.21 20.75
CA TYR A 279 -0.97 -13.76 20.89
C TYR A 279 0.45 -13.26 20.59
N ARG A 280 1.51 -13.95 21.06
CA ARG A 280 2.90 -13.57 20.75
C ARG A 280 3.23 -13.66 19.25
N ARG A 281 2.59 -14.58 18.52
CA ARG A 281 2.68 -14.69 17.05
C ARG A 281 1.89 -13.58 16.38
N VAL A 282 0.60 -13.43 16.69
CA VAL A 282 -0.29 -12.39 16.13
C VAL A 282 0.29 -10.99 16.33
N ARG A 283 0.80 -10.67 17.53
CA ARG A 283 1.47 -9.40 17.82
C ARG A 283 2.66 -9.15 16.88
N ARG A 284 3.45 -10.18 16.56
CA ARG A 284 4.61 -10.06 15.66
C ARG A 284 4.17 -9.80 14.22
N VAL A 285 3.16 -10.52 13.72
CA VAL A 285 2.59 -10.31 12.38
C VAL A 285 1.97 -8.91 12.26
N LEU A 286 1.18 -8.50 13.26
CA LEU A 286 0.54 -7.18 13.30
C LEU A 286 1.58 -6.06 13.40
N GLN A 287 2.65 -6.20 14.20
CA GLN A 287 3.76 -5.22 14.24
C GLN A 287 4.51 -5.09 12.90
N LEU A 288 4.52 -6.12 12.05
CA LEU A 288 5.11 -6.05 10.72
C LEU A 288 4.15 -5.46 9.67
N GLN A 289 2.85 -5.73 9.81
CA GLN A 289 1.83 -5.40 8.80
C GLN A 289 0.95 -4.18 9.12
N TRP A 290 0.99 -3.59 10.32
CA TRP A 290 0.06 -2.51 10.73
C TRP A 290 0.06 -1.31 9.77
N ARG A 291 1.22 -0.93 9.22
CA ARG A 291 1.35 0.11 8.19
C ARG A 291 0.56 -0.22 6.92
N GLY A 292 0.58 -1.49 6.52
CA GLY A 292 -0.17 -2.01 5.39
C GLY A 292 -1.67 -2.07 5.66
N VAL A 293 -2.06 -2.49 6.86
CA VAL A 293 -3.45 -2.49 7.32
C VAL A 293 -4.01 -1.06 7.36
N ALA A 294 -3.27 -0.11 7.94
CA ALA A 294 -3.68 1.29 8.03
C ALA A 294 -3.90 1.91 6.63
N LEU A 295 -2.98 1.68 5.69
CA LEU A 295 -3.13 2.19 4.33
C LEU A 295 -4.36 1.60 3.64
N VAL A 296 -4.58 0.28 3.76
CA VAL A 296 -5.77 -0.38 3.20
C VAL A 296 -7.06 0.14 3.82
N SER A 297 -7.11 0.40 5.14
CA SER A 297 -8.28 0.99 5.79
C SER A 297 -8.58 2.40 5.28
N ILE A 298 -7.57 3.25 5.09
CA ILE A 298 -7.73 4.60 4.51
C ILE A 298 -8.27 4.49 3.07
N ILE A 299 -7.69 3.60 2.27
CA ILE A 299 -8.10 3.40 0.87
C ILE A 299 -9.53 2.88 0.75
N ILE A 300 -9.93 1.89 1.55
CA ILE A 300 -11.30 1.38 1.53
C ILE A 300 -12.31 2.47 1.94
N ALA A 301 -11.99 3.27 2.96
CA ALA A 301 -12.84 4.39 3.38
C ALA A 301 -12.98 5.44 2.26
N ASN A 302 -11.87 5.82 1.63
CA ASN A 302 -11.86 6.74 0.48
C ASN A 302 -12.67 6.19 -0.70
N VAL A 303 -12.48 4.92 -1.09
CA VAL A 303 -13.19 4.29 -2.22
C VAL A 303 -14.71 4.26 -1.99
N ILE A 304 -15.15 3.93 -0.77
CA ILE A 304 -16.58 3.96 -0.42
C ILE A 304 -17.14 5.39 -0.48
N PHE A 305 -16.41 6.37 0.06
CA PHE A 305 -16.80 7.78 0.00
C PHE A 305 -16.91 8.28 -1.45
N PHE A 306 -15.91 8.00 -2.29
CA PHE A 306 -15.92 8.39 -3.70
C PHE A 306 -17.07 7.74 -4.46
N ALA A 307 -17.29 6.43 -4.27
CA ALA A 307 -18.39 5.73 -4.93
C ALA A 307 -19.76 6.32 -4.56
N VAL A 308 -20.00 6.65 -3.28
CA VAL A 308 -21.25 7.32 -2.87
C VAL A 308 -21.40 8.68 -3.55
N VAL A 309 -20.39 9.55 -3.50
CA VAL A 309 -20.47 10.90 -4.08
C VAL A 309 -20.67 10.87 -5.60
N PHE A 310 -19.95 10.01 -6.32
CA PHE A 310 -20.08 9.93 -7.77
C PHE A 310 -21.38 9.25 -8.22
N ILE A 311 -21.86 8.21 -7.51
CA ILE A 311 -23.19 7.63 -7.79
C ILE A 311 -24.30 8.64 -7.49
N GLU A 312 -24.21 9.41 -6.40
CA GLU A 312 -25.17 10.48 -6.09
C GLU A 312 -25.18 11.56 -7.18
N LEU A 313 -23.99 11.99 -7.63
CA LEU A 313 -23.86 12.95 -8.72
C LEU A 313 -24.42 12.42 -10.04
N ASP A 314 -24.03 11.22 -10.46
CA ASP A 314 -24.48 10.62 -11.72
C ASP A 314 -26.00 10.40 -11.72
N ASN A 315 -26.57 10.00 -10.58
CA ASN A 315 -28.03 9.90 -10.42
C ASN A 315 -28.73 11.26 -10.45
N ALA A 316 -28.11 12.33 -9.91
CA ALA A 316 -28.70 13.67 -9.89
C ALA A 316 -28.65 14.40 -11.24
N VAL A 317 -27.66 14.09 -12.10
CA VAL A 317 -27.53 14.68 -13.45
C VAL A 317 -28.10 13.79 -14.56
N ALA A 318 -28.62 12.61 -14.23
CA ALA A 318 -29.30 11.76 -15.21
C ALA A 318 -30.57 12.45 -15.75
N PRO A 319 -30.85 12.41 -17.07
CA PRO A 319 -32.03 13.03 -17.67
C PRO A 319 -33.29 12.18 -17.42
N THR A 320 -33.74 12.15 -16.17
CA THR A 320 -35.02 11.55 -15.74
C THR A 320 -36.07 12.65 -15.58
N ALA A 321 -37.35 12.31 -15.72
CA ALA A 321 -38.43 13.29 -15.57
C ALA A 321 -38.38 14.01 -14.21
N ASP A 322 -38.15 13.25 -13.13
CA ASP A 322 -38.05 13.76 -11.76
C ASP A 322 -36.86 14.73 -11.58
N ASN A 323 -35.70 14.41 -12.16
CA ASN A 323 -34.52 15.28 -12.13
C ASN A 323 -34.71 16.55 -12.96
N VAL A 324 -35.38 16.44 -14.12
CA VAL A 324 -35.74 17.60 -14.96
C VAL A 324 -36.73 18.51 -14.24
N GLU A 325 -37.72 17.96 -13.54
CA GLU A 325 -38.64 18.72 -12.68
C GLU A 325 -37.86 19.43 -11.55
N GLN A 326 -36.95 18.72 -10.87
CA GLN A 326 -36.10 19.29 -9.82
C GLN A 326 -35.15 20.39 -10.34
N ALA A 327 -34.64 20.24 -11.57
CA ALA A 327 -33.77 21.22 -12.22
C ALA A 327 -34.52 22.42 -12.84
N THR A 328 -35.84 22.29 -13.07
CA THR A 328 -36.65 23.30 -13.75
C THR A 328 -36.54 24.71 -13.14
N PRO A 329 -36.56 24.92 -11.80
CA PRO A 329 -36.38 26.26 -11.21
C PRO A 329 -35.03 26.90 -11.55
N TRP A 330 -33.95 26.11 -11.60
CA TRP A 330 -32.62 26.59 -11.97
C TRP A 330 -32.54 26.91 -13.48
N LEU A 331 -33.05 26.03 -14.34
CA LEU A 331 -33.09 26.22 -15.79
C LEU A 331 -33.95 27.44 -16.19
N LEU A 332 -35.11 27.64 -15.54
CA LEU A 332 -35.96 28.83 -15.74
C LEU A 332 -35.28 30.10 -15.26
N CYS A 333 -34.56 30.06 -14.13
CA CYS A 333 -33.79 31.20 -13.67
C CYS A 333 -32.75 31.61 -14.72
N LEU A 334 -31.94 30.66 -15.22
CA LEU A 334 -30.95 30.93 -16.27
C LEU A 334 -31.59 31.50 -17.55
N ALA A 335 -32.76 30.98 -17.96
CA ALA A 335 -33.48 31.48 -19.13
C ALA A 335 -33.99 32.93 -18.95
N THR A 336 -34.46 33.30 -17.76
CA THR A 336 -35.02 34.63 -17.49
C THR A 336 -33.97 35.69 -17.23
N THR A 337 -32.82 35.32 -16.64
CA THR A 337 -31.68 36.23 -16.45
C THR A 337 -30.76 36.34 -17.67
N GLY A 338 -30.98 35.49 -18.68
CA GLY A 338 -30.14 35.40 -19.89
C GLY A 338 -28.80 34.69 -19.66
N GLY A 339 -28.61 34.04 -18.51
CA GLY A 339 -27.40 33.28 -18.16
C GLY A 339 -26.65 33.75 -16.91
N ASP A 340 -27.30 34.46 -15.97
CA ASP A 340 -26.68 34.80 -14.68
C ASP A 340 -26.53 33.56 -13.80
N THR A 341 -25.32 33.03 -13.71
CA THR A 341 -24.98 31.85 -12.90
C THR A 341 -24.86 32.16 -11.40
N GLU A 342 -24.63 33.42 -11.01
CA GLU A 342 -24.50 33.80 -9.60
C GLU A 342 -25.88 33.89 -8.95
N GLY A 343 -26.81 34.66 -9.55
CA GLY A 343 -28.19 34.80 -9.07
C GLY A 343 -28.97 33.48 -9.05
N CYS A 344 -28.69 32.57 -9.99
CA CYS A 344 -29.41 31.29 -10.12
C CYS A 344 -28.81 30.14 -9.29
N ARG A 345 -27.63 30.33 -8.69
CA ARG A 345 -26.88 29.32 -7.92
C ARG A 345 -27.66 28.69 -6.76
N GLN A 346 -28.51 29.46 -6.09
CA GLN A 346 -29.34 28.98 -4.99
C GLN A 346 -30.31 27.86 -5.41
N TYR A 347 -30.77 27.86 -6.67
CA TYR A 347 -31.63 26.82 -7.21
C TYR A 347 -30.83 25.58 -7.64
N ALA A 348 -29.58 25.77 -8.10
CA ALA A 348 -28.67 24.67 -8.40
C ALA A 348 -28.34 23.84 -7.16
N ALA A 349 -28.27 24.45 -5.98
CA ALA A 349 -27.90 23.78 -4.72
C ALA A 349 -28.74 22.54 -4.35
N ALA A 350 -29.95 22.39 -4.91
CA ALA A 350 -30.81 21.23 -4.70
C ALA A 350 -30.45 19.98 -5.54
N ILE A 351 -29.64 20.14 -6.61
CA ILE A 351 -29.46 19.13 -7.67
C ILE A 351 -28.15 18.34 -7.46
N GLY A 352 -28.12 17.42 -6.50
CA GLY A 352 -26.93 16.59 -6.23
C GLY A 352 -25.77 17.32 -5.52
N PRO A 353 -24.55 16.74 -5.47
CA PRO A 353 -23.49 17.16 -4.55
C PRO A 353 -23.06 18.62 -4.67
N ASN A 354 -22.73 19.21 -3.52
CA ASN A 354 -22.19 20.56 -3.41
C ASN A 354 -20.70 20.63 -3.79
N GLU A 355 -20.21 21.85 -4.00
CA GLU A 355 -18.82 22.11 -4.41
C GLU A 355 -17.79 21.59 -3.40
N ALA A 356 -18.06 21.76 -2.10
CA ALA A 356 -17.15 21.33 -1.03
C ALA A 356 -16.95 19.81 -1.02
N THR A 357 -17.99 19.03 -1.31
CA THR A 357 -17.91 17.57 -1.43
C THR A 357 -17.08 17.16 -2.65
N LEU A 358 -17.27 17.80 -3.81
CA LEU A 358 -16.43 17.53 -4.99
C LEU A 358 -14.96 17.88 -4.75
N LEU A 359 -14.68 19.03 -4.16
CA LEU A 359 -13.33 19.46 -3.81
C LEU A 359 -12.70 18.50 -2.78
N ALA A 360 -13.46 18.03 -1.79
CA ALA A 360 -12.99 17.04 -0.83
C ALA A 360 -12.64 15.70 -1.50
N VAL A 361 -13.44 15.22 -2.46
CA VAL A 361 -13.13 14.01 -3.25
C VAL A 361 -11.80 14.19 -4.01
N VAL A 362 -11.66 15.28 -4.76
CA VAL A 362 -10.48 15.57 -5.59
C VAL A 362 -9.22 15.72 -4.74
N ILE A 363 -9.29 16.44 -3.61
CA ILE A 363 -8.17 16.56 -2.66
C ILE A 363 -7.83 15.20 -2.02
N LEU A 364 -8.82 14.44 -1.54
CA LEU A 364 -8.57 13.13 -0.93
C LEU A 364 -7.95 12.13 -1.91
N LEU A 365 -8.27 12.24 -3.20
CA LEU A 365 -7.68 11.41 -4.26
C LEU A 365 -6.20 11.77 -4.48
N SER A 366 -5.86 13.06 -4.54
CA SER A 366 -4.45 13.53 -4.61
C SER A 366 -3.62 13.20 -3.36
N LEU A 367 -4.25 13.12 -2.18
CA LEU A 367 -3.56 12.79 -0.92
C LEU A 367 -3.29 11.28 -0.74
N VAL A 368 -3.71 10.41 -1.67
CA VAL A 368 -3.46 8.96 -1.59
C VAL A 368 -1.96 8.64 -1.56
N GLY A 369 -1.15 9.25 -2.42
CA GLY A 369 0.30 9.02 -2.42
C GLY A 369 1.01 9.55 -1.17
N PHE A 370 0.49 10.61 -0.53
CA PHE A 370 1.01 11.12 0.74
C PHE A 370 0.86 10.09 1.87
N TRP A 371 -0.31 9.44 1.99
CA TRP A 371 -0.52 8.36 2.97
C TRP A 371 0.37 7.14 2.69
N ASN A 372 0.53 6.78 1.42
CA ASN A 372 1.45 5.71 1.01
C ASN A 372 2.91 6.04 1.38
N PHE A 373 3.36 7.29 1.17
CA PHE A 373 4.67 7.73 1.60
C PHE A 373 4.84 7.64 3.12
N ILE A 374 3.95 8.25 3.90
CA ILE A 374 4.06 8.25 5.38
C ILE A 374 4.07 6.83 5.96
N LEU A 375 3.23 5.94 5.44
CA LEU A 375 3.09 4.59 5.99
C LEU A 375 4.21 3.64 5.53
N PHE A 376 4.75 3.79 4.31
CA PHE A 376 5.77 2.87 3.78
C PHE A 376 7.20 3.42 3.80
N ALA A 377 7.43 4.72 3.90
CA ALA A 377 8.75 5.28 4.17
C ALA A 377 9.22 4.84 5.56
N ARG A 378 10.46 4.34 5.62
CA ARG A 378 11.10 3.91 6.88
C ARG A 378 12.35 4.73 7.12
N PRO A 379 12.65 5.16 8.37
CA PRO A 379 13.93 5.78 8.70
C PRO A 379 15.16 4.97 8.25
N SER A 380 15.04 3.64 8.22
CA SER A 380 16.05 2.71 7.69
C SER A 380 16.35 2.90 6.19
N MET A 381 15.40 3.38 5.39
CA MET A 381 15.62 3.65 3.96
C MET A 381 16.49 4.90 3.78
N PHE A 382 16.24 5.96 4.56
CA PHE A 382 17.10 7.16 4.58
C PHE A 382 18.51 6.83 5.08
N ALA A 383 18.64 6.00 6.12
CA ALA A 383 19.94 5.49 6.55
C ALA A 383 20.66 4.67 5.46
N GLY A 384 19.91 3.87 4.69
CA GLY A 384 20.44 3.14 3.54
C GLY A 384 20.93 4.04 2.40
N TRP A 385 20.22 5.14 2.11
CA TRP A 385 20.69 6.15 1.16
C TRP A 385 21.95 6.87 1.67
N MET A 386 22.01 7.24 2.95
CA MET A 386 23.22 7.84 3.53
C MET A 386 24.43 6.88 3.50
N ASP A 387 24.23 5.58 3.77
CA ASP A 387 25.26 4.53 3.63
C ASP A 387 25.73 4.40 2.17
N LEU A 388 24.80 4.45 1.19
CA LEU A 388 25.12 4.35 -0.23
C LEU A 388 25.91 5.56 -0.74
N PHE A 389 25.44 6.78 -0.48
CA PHE A 389 26.14 8.01 -0.86
C PHE A 389 27.47 8.17 -0.10
N GLY A 390 27.50 7.81 1.20
CA GLY A 390 28.72 7.81 2.01
C GLY A 390 29.80 6.88 1.49
N ARG A 391 29.44 5.70 0.96
CA ARG A 391 30.39 4.79 0.27
C ARG A 391 30.84 5.34 -1.09
N GLY A 392 29.95 6.02 -1.81
CA GLY A 392 30.29 6.69 -3.07
C GLY A 392 31.36 7.78 -2.88
N VAL A 393 31.22 8.60 -1.84
CA VAL A 393 32.20 9.64 -1.46
C VAL A 393 33.46 9.04 -0.82
N ARG A 394 33.34 7.92 -0.10
CA ARG A 394 34.43 7.30 0.67
C ARG A 394 34.80 5.91 0.14
N ARG A 395 35.25 5.83 -1.12
CA ARG A 395 35.95 4.65 -1.67
C ARG A 395 37.21 4.35 -0.85
N ARG A 396 37.07 3.53 0.20
CA ARG A 396 38.18 2.75 0.75
C ARG A 396 38.30 1.47 -0.07
N ASN A 397 39.50 1.20 -0.58
CA ASN A 397 39.84 -0.02 -1.30
C ASN A 397 39.99 -1.19 -0.31
N GLU A 398 38.88 -1.63 0.28
CA GLU A 398 38.86 -2.88 1.04
C GLU A 398 38.68 -4.04 0.05
N PHE A 399 39.81 -4.69 -0.25
CA PHE A 399 39.87 -5.91 -1.06
C PHE A 399 39.23 -7.08 -0.30
N VAL A 400 37.90 -7.12 -0.29
CA VAL A 400 37.15 -8.29 0.14
C VAL A 400 37.35 -9.37 -0.94
N SER A 401 38.17 -10.36 -0.62
CA SER A 401 38.36 -11.56 -1.45
C SER A 401 37.00 -12.20 -1.79
N ALA A 402 36.80 -12.55 -3.06
CA ALA A 402 35.48 -12.92 -3.59
C ALA A 402 34.81 -14.09 -2.83
N ASP A 403 35.61 -14.98 -2.24
CA ASP A 403 35.16 -16.10 -1.38
C ASP A 403 34.39 -15.66 -0.13
N ALA A 404 34.71 -14.48 0.44
CA ALA A 404 34.00 -13.99 1.62
C ALA A 404 32.57 -13.55 1.29
N ASN A 405 32.30 -13.10 0.06
CA ASN A 405 30.98 -12.63 -0.34
C ASN A 405 29.97 -13.81 -0.40
N ASN A 406 30.40 -14.97 -0.92
CA ASN A 406 29.53 -16.16 -1.01
C ASN A 406 29.15 -16.77 0.36
N ARG A 407 29.93 -16.54 1.42
CA ARG A 407 29.60 -17.04 2.78
C ARG A 407 28.64 -16.16 3.57
N PHE A 408 28.43 -14.91 3.14
CA PHE A 408 27.57 -13.94 3.83
C PHE A 408 26.38 -13.42 2.99
N VAL A 409 26.15 -13.96 1.79
CA VAL A 409 24.83 -13.89 1.13
C VAL A 409 23.88 -14.82 1.90
N ASP A 410 23.40 -14.29 3.02
CA ASP A 410 22.62 -15.00 4.02
C ASP A 410 21.24 -15.35 3.43
N ASN A 411 21.05 -16.62 3.07
CA ASN A 411 19.90 -17.12 2.31
C ASN A 411 18.55 -17.04 3.06
N LYS A 412 18.57 -16.52 4.30
CA LYS A 412 17.43 -16.30 5.21
C LYS A 412 16.28 -15.47 4.62
N GLY A 413 16.53 -14.72 3.54
CA GLY A 413 15.48 -14.03 2.79
C GLY A 413 14.60 -14.95 1.93
N PHE A 414 15.16 -16.07 1.44
CA PHE A 414 14.44 -17.07 0.64
C PHE A 414 13.96 -18.28 1.45
N GLU A 415 14.50 -18.52 2.66
CA GLU A 415 14.06 -19.60 3.56
C GLU A 415 12.56 -19.53 3.96
N MET A 416 11.89 -18.38 3.82
CA MET A 416 10.43 -18.30 4.03
C MET A 416 9.58 -18.83 2.85
N LEU A 417 10.20 -19.25 1.73
CA LEU A 417 9.48 -19.74 0.55
C LEU A 417 9.63 -21.26 0.30
N THR A 418 10.52 -21.95 1.03
CA THR A 418 10.70 -23.42 0.92
C THR A 418 11.17 -24.04 2.24
N SER A 419 10.22 -24.47 3.06
CA SER A 419 10.44 -25.42 4.17
C SER A 419 9.42 -26.55 4.16
N THR A 420 9.37 -27.27 3.04
CA THR A 420 8.89 -28.66 3.02
C THR A 420 10.12 -29.58 3.10
N VAL A 421 10.01 -30.70 3.81
CA VAL A 421 11.04 -31.73 4.06
C VAL A 421 11.95 -31.49 5.29
N LYS A 422 11.58 -32.19 6.37
CA LYS A 422 12.40 -33.02 7.29
C LYS A 422 13.58 -32.39 8.05
N SER A 423 13.59 -32.56 9.38
CA SER A 423 14.70 -32.21 10.28
C SER A 423 16.04 -32.82 9.85
N PRO A 424 17.16 -32.09 9.99
CA PRO A 424 18.49 -32.66 10.07
C PRO A 424 18.91 -32.84 11.54
N ASP A 425 19.14 -34.09 11.95
CA ASP A 425 19.94 -34.39 13.15
C ASP A 425 21.39 -33.93 12.91
N ALA A 426 21.89 -33.03 13.75
CA ALA A 426 23.25 -32.49 13.62
C ALA A 426 24.20 -33.16 14.62
N TYR A 427 24.74 -34.32 14.24
CA TYR A 427 25.96 -34.84 14.88
C TYR A 427 27.14 -33.92 14.52
N MET A 428 27.61 -33.15 15.51
CA MET A 428 28.75 -32.26 15.36
C MET A 428 30.06 -33.05 15.47
N ARG A 429 30.78 -33.24 14.35
CA ARG A 429 32.16 -33.77 14.37
C ARG A 429 33.12 -32.69 14.88
N SER A 430 33.90 -33.01 15.91
CA SER A 430 35.05 -32.20 16.33
C SER A 430 36.20 -32.32 15.31
N PRO A 431 37.01 -31.27 15.11
CA PRO A 431 38.25 -31.37 14.35
C PRO A 431 39.36 -32.00 15.22
N SER A 432 40.10 -32.95 14.64
CA SER A 432 41.33 -33.49 15.20
C SER A 432 42.53 -32.59 14.85
N PRO A 433 43.60 -32.55 15.68
CA PRO A 433 44.78 -31.74 15.42
C PRO A 433 45.82 -32.49 14.58
N GLU A 434 46.34 -31.88 13.50
CA GLU A 434 47.46 -32.41 12.75
C GLU A 434 48.67 -31.45 12.72
N GLN A 435 49.76 -31.99 13.27
CA GLN A 435 51.16 -31.88 12.83
C GLN A 435 51.89 -30.52 12.82
N MET A 436 52.94 -30.48 13.65
CA MET A 436 54.11 -29.61 13.47
C MET A 436 54.89 -30.00 12.21
N ALA A 437 55.29 -29.01 11.40
CA ALA A 437 56.45 -29.11 10.53
C ALA A 437 57.13 -27.73 10.39
N GLN A 438 58.43 -27.74 10.64
CA GLN A 438 59.38 -26.65 10.83
C GLN A 438 59.96 -26.13 9.51
N ASP A 439 60.11 -24.80 9.35
CA ASP A 439 61.26 -24.09 8.71
C ASP A 439 60.92 -22.61 8.39
N ARG A 440 61.86 -21.66 8.17
CA ARG A 440 63.18 -21.37 8.79
C ARG A 440 63.65 -20.00 8.28
N SER A 441 64.24 -19.15 9.13
CA SER A 441 64.82 -17.81 8.80
C SER A 441 63.83 -16.77 8.23
N GLY A 442 64.04 -15.45 8.32
CA GLY A 442 65.08 -14.66 8.98
C GLY A 442 65.05 -13.20 8.48
N PHE A 443 65.71 -12.29 9.22
CA PHE A 443 66.09 -10.92 8.84
C PHE A 443 65.12 -9.73 9.08
N THR A 444 65.52 -8.94 10.09
CA THR A 444 65.51 -7.46 10.22
C THR A 444 64.23 -6.61 10.33
N SER A 445 64.30 -5.70 11.30
CA SER A 445 63.40 -4.62 11.67
C SER A 445 63.58 -3.33 10.85
N SER A 446 62.48 -2.56 10.70
CA SER A 446 62.42 -1.10 10.44
C SER A 446 60.96 -0.59 10.57
N SER A 447 60.61 0.59 11.11
CA SER A 447 61.38 1.51 11.99
C SER A 447 60.51 2.08 13.15
N PRO A 448 60.11 3.39 13.29
CA PRO A 448 60.27 4.00 14.62
C PRO A 448 59.11 4.83 15.24
N THR A 449 59.25 5.06 16.56
CA THR A 449 58.89 6.27 17.35
C THR A 449 57.43 6.72 17.64
N PHE A 450 57.22 7.06 18.92
CA PHE A 450 56.24 8.01 19.51
C PHE A 450 54.72 7.67 19.42
N ASP A 451 53.87 7.84 20.44
CA ASP A 451 54.10 8.35 21.81
C ASP A 451 53.11 7.75 22.85
N ARG A 452 53.62 7.68 24.09
CA ARG A 452 53.00 7.60 25.43
C ARG A 452 51.51 8.08 25.47
N LYS A 453 50.55 7.41 26.14
CA LYS A 453 50.49 7.17 27.61
C LYS A 453 49.23 6.33 28.02
N VAL A 454 49.41 5.34 28.90
CA VAL A 454 48.48 4.90 30.00
C VAL A 454 47.04 4.46 29.66
N HIS A 455 46.74 3.16 29.88
CA HIS A 455 45.92 2.69 31.03
C HIS A 455 46.11 1.17 31.26
N LEU A 456 45.80 0.71 32.48
CA LEU A 456 46.13 -0.63 33.00
C LEU A 456 45.36 -1.77 32.32
N GLY A 457 45.93 -2.97 32.40
CA GLY A 457 45.32 -4.20 31.87
C GLY A 457 43.94 -4.49 32.45
N GLN A 458 43.04 -4.93 31.59
CA GLN A 458 41.71 -5.39 31.94
C GLN A 458 41.56 -6.82 31.41
N ASP A 459 41.71 -7.80 32.30
CA ASP A 459 41.55 -9.21 31.95
C ASP A 459 40.21 -9.45 31.26
N ALA A 460 40.24 -10.16 30.12
CA ALA A 460 39.06 -10.50 29.36
C ALA A 460 38.18 -11.48 30.15
N ARG A 461 37.27 -10.93 30.97
CA ARG A 461 36.42 -11.68 31.89
C ARG A 461 35.46 -12.57 31.09
N TYR A 462 35.79 -13.85 30.97
CA TYR A 462 35.00 -14.83 30.23
C TYR A 462 33.56 -14.93 30.76
N THR A 463 32.60 -14.43 29.98
CA THR A 463 31.18 -14.43 30.34
C THR A 463 30.53 -15.72 29.85
N ARG A 464 30.43 -16.71 30.76
CA ARG A 464 29.83 -18.02 30.49
C ARG A 464 28.34 -17.92 30.07
N PRO A 465 27.92 -18.52 28.93
CA PRO A 465 26.51 -18.62 28.55
C PRO A 465 25.68 -19.43 29.56
N SER A 466 24.42 -19.05 29.73
CA SER A 466 23.50 -19.60 30.76
C SER A 466 23.07 -21.06 30.59
N MET A 467 23.64 -21.79 29.61
CA MET A 467 23.33 -23.19 29.31
C MET A 467 24.59 -24.07 29.15
N SER A 468 25.76 -23.64 29.64
CA SER A 468 26.95 -24.50 29.71
C SER A 468 27.11 -25.11 31.11
N PHE A 469 27.09 -26.45 31.17
CA PHE A 469 27.32 -27.24 32.40
C PHE A 469 28.76 -27.73 32.56
N SER A 470 29.64 -27.40 31.61
CA SER A 470 31.04 -27.84 31.57
C SER A 470 31.97 -26.63 31.74
N GLY A 471 32.38 -26.36 32.98
CA GLY A 471 33.37 -25.33 33.29
C GLY A 471 34.24 -25.75 34.46
N PRO A 472 35.56 -25.45 34.45
CA PRO A 472 36.45 -25.83 35.53
C PRO A 472 36.02 -25.16 36.84
N ARG A 473 35.86 -25.96 37.90
CA ARG A 473 35.62 -25.43 39.24
C ARG A 473 36.97 -24.97 39.84
N PRO A 474 37.05 -23.78 40.45
CA PRO A 474 38.25 -23.40 41.21
C PRO A 474 38.43 -24.35 42.40
N PRO A 475 39.68 -24.61 42.85
CA PRO A 475 39.92 -25.46 44.00
C PRO A 475 39.34 -24.81 45.27
N SER A 476 38.32 -25.44 45.84
CA SER A 476 37.74 -25.03 47.12
C SER A 476 38.68 -25.43 48.26
N SER A 477 39.46 -24.47 48.74
CA SER A 477 40.36 -24.62 49.89
C SER A 477 39.59 -24.56 51.21
N THR A 478 39.12 -25.71 51.69
CA THR A 478 38.78 -25.91 53.12
C THR A 478 39.09 -27.35 53.54
N GLN A 479 39.80 -27.47 54.66
CA GLN A 479 40.16 -28.74 55.30
C GLN A 479 38.90 -29.48 55.79
N GLY A 480 38.93 -30.81 55.78
CA GLY A 480 37.86 -31.63 56.34
C GLY A 480 37.76 -33.01 55.72
N THR A 481 38.68 -33.90 56.10
CA THR A 481 38.64 -35.37 55.97
C THR A 481 37.39 -35.97 55.30
N ARG A 482 37.51 -36.29 54.00
CA ARG A 482 36.78 -37.40 53.38
C ARG A 482 37.78 -38.34 52.72
N GLU A 483 38.12 -39.37 53.48
CA GLU A 483 38.87 -40.52 53.03
C GLU A 483 38.08 -41.20 51.89
N TRP A 484 38.74 -41.49 50.78
CA TRP A 484 38.11 -42.10 49.62
C TRP A 484 38.07 -43.61 49.83
N ASP A 485 36.86 -44.17 49.95
CA ASP A 485 36.64 -45.59 50.25
C ASP A 485 36.64 -46.43 48.96
N PRO A 486 37.67 -47.29 48.73
CA PRO A 486 37.75 -48.12 47.53
C PRO A 486 36.65 -49.20 47.45
N SER A 487 35.97 -49.54 48.56
CA SER A 487 34.86 -50.51 48.55
C SER A 487 33.58 -49.96 47.87
N SER A 488 33.49 -48.65 47.68
CA SER A 488 32.35 -47.97 47.04
C SER A 488 32.34 -48.09 45.50
N THR A 489 33.37 -48.69 44.90
CA THR A 489 33.54 -48.81 43.44
C THR A 489 33.74 -50.28 43.06
N PHE A 490 33.04 -50.77 42.02
CA PHE A 490 33.19 -52.14 41.49
C PHE A 490 34.50 -52.35 40.71
N ALA A 491 35.65 -51.97 41.29
CA ALA A 491 36.97 -52.19 40.73
C ALA A 491 37.63 -53.41 41.39
N PRO A 492 38.23 -54.35 40.64
CA PRO A 492 38.96 -55.47 41.22
C PRO A 492 40.24 -54.96 41.91
N ALA A 493 40.48 -55.43 43.14
CA ALA A 493 41.70 -55.10 43.87
C ALA A 493 42.92 -55.84 43.29
N TYR A 494 44.05 -55.14 43.20
CA TYR A 494 45.34 -55.69 42.78
C TYR A 494 46.04 -56.32 43.99
N GLU A 495 46.33 -57.63 43.94
CA GLU A 495 47.20 -58.30 44.91
C GLU A 495 48.65 -57.78 44.79
N ARG A 496 49.33 -57.57 45.92
CA ARG A 496 50.80 -57.46 45.94
C ARG A 496 51.36 -58.28 47.10
N GLU A 497 52.50 -58.92 46.81
CA GLU A 497 53.12 -59.94 47.65
C GLU A 497 53.58 -59.48 49.04
N ARG A 498 53.80 -60.50 49.88
CA ARG A 498 54.49 -60.43 51.16
C ARG A 498 56.00 -60.50 50.93
N ASP A 499 56.73 -59.70 51.71
CA ASP A 499 57.94 -60.13 52.41
C ASP A 499 57.57 -60.26 53.91
#